data_AF-A0A813GTN7-F1
#
_entry.id   AF-A0A813GTN7-F1
#
_cell.length_a   1.000
_cell.length_b   1.000
_cell.length_c   1.000
_cell.angle_alpha   90.00
_cell.angle_beta   90.00
_cell.angle_gamma   90.00
#
_symmetry.space_group_name_H-M   'P 1'
#
loop_
_entity.id
_entity.type
_entity.pdbx_description
1 polymer ?
#
loop_
_entity_poly.entity_id
_entity_poly.type
_entity_poly.pdbx_seq_one_letter_code
_entity_poly.pdbx_strand_id
1 'polypeptide(L)'
;MRQPPLRLDPHSAARRQPTTVTGYQKATSLFLTWCASHSVTISCAVQLDDLLVEWKNTASVSRTQFAYAISAAEMACPHVKKQLQRSHSVLRDWEIVQTPQHHLAMSTPATLLIAVVFGLMGESRLGAGLVIQQACGLRPNELLQLKREDVTLPEQLQFSSPTISIISLGVKAGTKVKRPQVSLLCSLRHPVASLCLRLLVLSTPPGCLLLPSIVLLKFQRALKEVCERLRLPPFTPHSPRAGFASECMLAGMYFISIREAGRWKADSSLRVYLDTIAVAAQQAALATQNWTEVILDIKDNFLLTYPWWPGCPVSQSRPVMQKLQDVVRS
;
A
#
# COMPACT_ATOMS: atom_id res chain seq x y z
N MET A 1 -12.16 -2.41 40.61
CA MET A 1 -12.65 -2.81 39.28
C MET A 1 -12.95 -4.31 39.27
N ARG A 2 -14.04 -4.80 38.65
CA ARG A 2 -14.19 -6.26 38.43
C ARG A 2 -13.06 -6.71 37.50
N GLN A 3 -12.38 -7.82 37.83
CA GLN A 3 -11.32 -8.33 36.97
C GLN A 3 -11.91 -8.68 35.59
N PRO A 4 -11.37 -8.11 34.49
CA PRO A 4 -11.80 -8.51 33.16
C PRO A 4 -11.45 -9.98 32.90
N PRO A 5 -12.17 -10.65 31.99
CA PRO A 5 -11.80 -11.99 31.58
C PRO A 5 -10.37 -11.99 31.04
N LEU A 6 -9.55 -12.96 31.49
CA LEU A 6 -8.14 -13.13 31.11
C LEU A 6 -7.95 -13.36 29.60
N ARG A 7 -9.02 -13.74 28.90
CA ARG A 7 -9.02 -13.96 27.46
C ARG A 7 -10.15 -13.19 26.82
N LEU A 8 -9.86 -12.62 25.65
CA LEU A 8 -10.86 -12.08 24.76
C LEU A 8 -11.84 -13.19 24.36
N ASP A 9 -13.14 -12.89 24.45
CA ASP A 9 -14.18 -13.77 23.93
C ASP A 9 -13.89 -14.12 22.45
N PRO A 10 -13.90 -15.42 22.07
CA PRO A 10 -13.59 -15.85 20.71
C PRO A 10 -14.45 -15.17 19.63
N HIS A 11 -15.72 -14.90 19.91
CA HIS A 11 -16.61 -14.21 18.96
C HIS A 11 -16.25 -12.73 18.80
N SER A 12 -15.83 -12.08 19.87
CA SER A 12 -15.34 -10.70 19.89
C SER A 12 -13.99 -10.55 19.20
N ALA A 13 -13.13 -11.57 19.28
CA ALA A 13 -11.89 -11.69 18.52
C ALA A 13 -12.17 -11.93 17.03
N ALA A 14 -13.10 -12.83 16.68
CA ALA A 14 -13.45 -13.18 15.30
C ALA A 14 -14.04 -12.03 14.46
N ARG A 15 -14.59 -10.98 15.10
CA ARG A 15 -15.03 -9.76 14.40
C ARG A 15 -13.88 -8.93 13.82
N ARG A 16 -12.64 -9.19 14.26
CA ARG A 16 -11.47 -8.36 13.94
C ARG A 16 -10.44 -9.15 13.14
N GLN A 17 -9.67 -8.42 12.34
CA GLN A 17 -8.55 -9.01 11.63
C GLN A 17 -7.46 -9.42 12.65
N PRO A 18 -6.77 -10.56 12.46
CA PRO A 18 -5.73 -11.02 13.37
C PRO A 18 -4.65 -9.96 13.64
N THR A 19 -4.27 -9.19 12.62
CA THR A 19 -3.33 -8.07 12.75
C THR A 19 -3.80 -6.97 13.70
N THR A 20 -5.10 -6.69 13.74
CA THR A 20 -5.68 -5.73 14.69
C THR A 20 -5.61 -6.26 16.12
N VAL A 21 -5.85 -7.55 16.32
CA VAL A 21 -5.74 -8.19 17.65
C VAL A 21 -4.29 -8.14 18.15
N THR A 22 -3.31 -8.47 17.32
CA THR A 22 -1.89 -8.33 17.66
C THR A 22 -1.53 -6.87 17.99
N GLY A 23 -2.09 -5.91 17.25
CA GLY A 23 -1.93 -4.48 17.52
C GLY A 23 -2.43 -4.07 18.91
N TYR A 24 -3.62 -4.55 19.29
CA TYR A 24 -4.18 -4.33 20.62
C TYR A 24 -3.30 -4.95 21.72
N GLN A 25 -2.92 -6.23 21.57
CA GLN A 25 -2.06 -6.92 22.53
C GLN A 25 -0.74 -6.16 22.76
N LYS A 26 -0.08 -5.72 21.68
CA LYS A 26 1.16 -4.96 21.77
C LYS A 26 0.96 -3.62 22.49
N ALA A 27 -0.09 -2.87 22.13
CA ALA A 27 -0.37 -1.58 22.76
C ALA A 27 -0.72 -1.72 24.25
N THR A 28 -1.56 -2.70 24.59
CA THR A 28 -1.90 -3.01 25.99
C THR A 28 -0.68 -3.44 26.78
N SER A 29 0.18 -4.29 26.23
CA SER A 29 1.41 -4.71 26.90
C SER A 29 2.31 -3.51 27.21
N LEU A 30 2.51 -2.60 26.25
CA LEU A 30 3.32 -1.40 26.47
C LEU A 30 2.74 -0.49 27.55
N PHE A 31 1.42 -0.30 27.55
CA PHE A 31 0.74 0.49 28.58
C PHE A 31 0.84 -0.16 29.97
N LEU A 32 0.58 -1.47 30.08
CA LEU A 32 0.67 -2.18 31.37
C LEU A 32 2.10 -2.22 31.91
N THR A 33 3.11 -2.39 31.04
CA THR A 33 4.53 -2.30 31.43
C THR A 33 4.85 -0.90 31.97
N TRP A 34 4.34 0.15 31.34
CA TRP A 34 4.50 1.51 31.83
C TRP A 34 3.78 1.73 33.18
N CYS A 35 2.57 1.19 33.37
CA CYS A 35 1.88 1.25 34.66
C CYS A 35 2.70 0.57 35.76
N ALA A 36 3.26 -0.61 35.46
CA ALA A 36 4.10 -1.34 36.39
C ALA A 36 5.39 -0.57 36.73
N SER A 37 6.04 0.06 35.74
CA SER A 37 7.27 0.84 35.99
C SER A 37 7.03 2.11 36.82
N HIS A 38 5.82 2.67 36.77
CA HIS A 38 5.41 3.85 37.55
C HIS A 38 4.68 3.48 38.85
N SER A 39 4.57 2.18 39.16
CA SER A 39 3.86 1.67 40.35
C SER A 39 2.42 2.18 40.48
N VAL A 40 1.74 2.40 39.35
CA VAL A 40 0.35 2.89 39.32
C VAL A 40 -0.63 1.72 39.15
N THR A 41 -1.66 1.71 39.99
CA THR A 41 -2.74 0.70 39.94
C THR A 41 -4.01 1.31 39.39
N ILE A 42 -4.71 0.59 38.51
CA ILE A 42 -5.93 1.07 37.86
C ILE A 42 -7.16 0.60 38.64
N SER A 43 -7.83 1.51 39.33
CA SER A 43 -8.94 1.20 40.26
C SER A 43 -10.32 1.49 39.67
N CYS A 44 -10.43 2.54 38.85
CA CYS A 44 -11.68 3.00 38.22
C CYS A 44 -11.47 3.49 36.77
N ALA A 45 -12.57 3.70 36.04
CA ALA A 45 -12.52 4.10 34.63
C ALA A 45 -11.93 5.51 34.42
N VAL A 46 -12.20 6.44 35.34
CA VAL A 46 -11.63 7.80 35.32
C VAL A 46 -10.11 7.72 35.43
N GLN A 47 -9.60 6.93 36.38
CA GLN A 47 -8.17 6.74 36.56
C GLN A 47 -7.53 6.06 35.34
N LEU A 48 -8.21 5.09 34.73
CA LEU A 48 -7.76 4.48 33.48
C LEU A 48 -7.64 5.51 32.35
N ASP A 49 -8.62 6.42 32.23
CA ASP A 49 -8.62 7.49 31.24
C ASP A 49 -7.43 8.44 31.46
N ASP A 50 -7.21 8.88 32.69
CA ASP A 50 -6.10 9.77 33.05
C ASP A 50 -4.74 9.11 32.82
N LEU A 51 -4.58 7.85 33.23
CA LEU A 51 -3.33 7.10 33.07
C LEU A 51 -3.01 6.81 31.60
N LEU A 52 -4.01 6.58 30.75
CA LEU A 52 -3.80 6.43 29.30
C LEU A 52 -3.22 7.72 28.70
N VAL A 53 -3.78 8.88 29.07
CA VAL A 53 -3.27 10.18 28.62
C VAL A 53 -1.85 10.45 29.14
N GLU A 54 -1.58 10.13 30.41
CA GLU A 54 -0.26 10.30 31.01
C GLU A 54 0.80 9.39 30.35
N TRP A 55 0.45 8.13 30.11
CA TRP A 55 1.30 7.21 29.34
C TRP A 55 1.64 7.77 27.96
N LYS A 56 0.65 8.32 27.26
CA LYS A 56 0.86 8.94 25.95
C LYS A 56 1.83 10.12 26.02
N ASN A 57 1.80 10.91 27.09
CA ASN A 57 2.66 12.08 27.26
C ASN A 57 4.10 11.72 27.67
N THR A 58 4.29 10.59 28.34
CA THR A 58 5.59 10.21 28.93
C THR A 58 6.33 9.12 28.15
N ALA A 59 5.65 8.27 27.39
CA ALA A 59 6.25 7.07 26.78
C ALA A 59 6.46 7.15 25.25
N SER A 60 6.48 8.36 24.65
CA SER A 60 6.69 8.59 23.21
C SER A 60 5.86 7.65 22.31
N VAL A 61 4.56 7.53 22.61
CA VAL A 61 3.65 6.58 21.98
C VAL A 61 3.18 7.11 20.62
N SER A 62 3.04 6.24 19.61
CA SER A 62 2.40 6.64 18.35
C SER A 62 0.87 6.74 18.52
N ARG A 63 0.22 7.60 17.72
CA ARG A 63 -1.24 7.74 17.72
C ARG A 63 -1.97 6.39 17.53
N THR A 64 -1.46 5.52 16.66
CA THR A 64 -2.05 4.18 16.43
C THR A 64 -1.94 3.29 17.67
N GLN A 65 -0.80 3.27 18.35
CA GLN A 65 -0.64 2.52 19.60
C GLN A 65 -1.59 3.05 20.68
N PHE A 66 -1.73 4.37 20.79
CA PHE A 66 -2.66 4.98 21.74
C PHE A 66 -4.12 4.60 21.45
N ALA A 67 -4.56 4.73 20.19
CA ALA A 67 -5.90 4.31 19.78
C ALA A 67 -6.16 2.80 20.02
N TYR A 68 -5.14 1.97 19.81
CA TYR A 68 -5.19 0.54 20.10
C TYR A 68 -5.29 0.25 21.60
N ALA A 69 -4.58 0.98 22.45
CA ALA A 69 -4.69 0.83 23.90
C ALA A 69 -6.10 1.19 24.41
N ILE A 70 -6.68 2.31 23.96
CA ILE A 70 -8.07 2.71 24.28
C ILE A 70 -9.04 1.63 23.83
N SER A 71 -8.94 1.20 22.57
CA SER A 71 -9.83 0.17 22.01
C SER A 71 -9.71 -1.16 22.77
N ALA A 72 -8.49 -1.56 23.12
CA ALA A 72 -8.23 -2.77 23.87
C ALA A 72 -8.78 -2.71 25.30
N ALA A 73 -8.69 -1.54 25.96
CA ALA A 73 -9.26 -1.29 27.27
C ALA A 73 -10.80 -1.40 27.25
N GLU A 74 -11.47 -0.76 26.28
CA GLU A 74 -12.93 -0.86 26.11
C GLU A 74 -13.38 -2.28 25.75
N MET A 75 -12.52 -3.07 25.10
CA MET A 75 -12.80 -4.48 24.80
C MET A 75 -12.67 -5.37 26.02
N ALA A 76 -11.60 -5.21 26.79
CA ALA A 76 -11.36 -5.99 28.00
C ALA A 76 -12.41 -5.66 29.07
N CYS A 77 -12.80 -4.39 29.16
CA CYS A 77 -13.75 -3.87 30.13
C CYS A 77 -14.90 -3.14 29.42
N PRO A 78 -15.92 -3.83 28.86
CA PRO A 78 -17.01 -3.17 28.13
C PRO A 78 -17.75 -2.08 28.91
N HIS A 79 -17.76 -2.17 30.24
CA HIS A 79 -18.35 -1.17 31.13
C HIS A 79 -17.62 0.18 31.10
N VAL A 80 -16.32 0.24 30.76
CA VAL A 80 -15.58 1.51 30.65
C VAL A 80 -15.84 2.24 29.33
N LYS A 81 -16.57 1.61 28.40
CA LYS A 81 -16.91 2.22 27.12
C LYS A 81 -17.69 3.51 27.35
N LYS A 82 -17.34 4.58 26.61
CA LYS A 82 -17.85 5.96 26.79
C LYS A 82 -17.43 6.66 28.09
N GLN A 83 -16.64 6.03 28.96
CA GLN A 83 -16.07 6.67 30.15
C GLN A 83 -14.67 7.23 29.92
N LEU A 84 -13.99 6.85 28.82
CA LEU A 84 -12.64 7.30 28.45
C LEU A 84 -12.66 8.60 27.64
N GLN A 85 -13.40 9.60 28.11
CA GLN A 85 -13.69 10.81 27.33
C GLN A 85 -12.44 11.64 27.03
N ARG A 86 -11.50 11.74 27.99
CA ARG A 86 -10.25 12.49 27.82
C ARG A 86 -9.37 11.83 26.78
N SER A 87 -9.17 10.52 26.86
CA SER A 87 -8.40 9.75 25.88
C SER A 87 -8.96 9.89 24.47
N HIS A 88 -10.28 9.82 24.31
CA HIS A 88 -10.93 10.06 23.01
C HIS A 88 -10.79 11.51 22.54
N SER A 89 -10.85 12.50 23.43
CA SER A 89 -10.60 13.90 23.08
C SER A 89 -9.16 14.10 22.61
N VAL A 90 -8.19 13.62 23.39
CA VAL A 90 -6.77 13.67 23.02
C VAL A 90 -6.54 12.99 21.68
N LEU A 91 -7.19 11.86 21.39
CA LEU A 91 -7.07 11.19 20.11
C LEU A 91 -7.58 12.05 18.93
N ARG A 92 -8.69 12.78 19.12
CA ARG A 92 -9.22 13.74 18.12
C ARG A 92 -8.30 14.96 17.97
N ASP A 93 -7.85 15.52 19.07
CA ASP A 93 -6.95 16.69 19.05
C ASP A 93 -5.61 16.32 18.38
N TRP A 94 -5.16 15.06 18.56
CA TRP A 94 -3.99 14.53 17.87
C TRP A 94 -4.17 14.43 16.36
N GLU A 95 -5.40 14.23 15.86
CA GLU A 95 -5.70 14.27 14.41
C GLU A 95 -5.58 15.69 13.85
N ILE A 96 -5.89 16.71 14.65
CA ILE A 96 -5.78 18.12 14.23
C ILE A 96 -4.31 18.54 14.19
N VAL A 97 -3.52 18.14 15.19
CA VAL A 97 -2.11 18.52 15.31
C VAL A 97 -1.21 17.73 14.34
N GLN A 98 -1.52 16.45 14.06
CA GLN A 98 -0.79 15.71 13.03
C GLN A 98 -1.30 16.10 11.65
N THR A 99 -0.55 16.92 10.92
CA THR A 99 -0.75 17.09 9.47
C THR A 99 -0.74 15.70 8.83
N PRO A 100 -1.84 15.29 8.16
CA PRO A 100 -1.88 13.99 7.51
C PRO A 100 -0.74 13.89 6.49
N GLN A 101 0.24 13.02 6.75
CA GLN A 101 1.26 12.70 5.74
C GLN A 101 0.59 11.82 4.67
N HIS A 102 0.11 12.47 3.63
CA HIS A 102 -0.48 11.79 2.50
C HIS A 102 0.60 11.14 1.64
N HIS A 103 0.30 9.96 1.11
CA HIS A 103 1.21 9.28 0.19
C HIS A 103 1.32 10.11 -1.10
N LEU A 104 2.55 10.49 -1.44
CA LEU A 104 2.83 11.14 -2.72
C LEU A 104 2.37 10.26 -3.87
N ALA A 105 1.70 10.84 -4.87
CA ALA A 105 1.25 10.09 -6.02
C ALA A 105 2.45 9.74 -6.92
N MET A 106 2.60 8.46 -7.23
CA MET A 106 3.63 8.00 -8.17
C MET A 106 3.02 7.97 -9.57
N SER A 107 3.43 8.91 -10.42
CA SER A 107 2.99 8.98 -11.81
C SER A 107 3.46 7.78 -12.64
N THR A 108 2.85 7.55 -13.80
CA THR A 108 3.28 6.55 -14.78
C THR A 108 4.75 6.71 -15.16
N PRO A 109 5.26 7.92 -15.51
CA PRO A 109 6.69 8.17 -15.70
C PRO A 109 7.60 7.65 -14.58
N ALA A 110 7.29 8.01 -13.32
CA ALA A 110 8.07 7.58 -12.16
C ALA A 110 7.97 6.06 -11.95
N THR A 111 6.78 5.50 -12.16
CA THR A 111 6.50 4.06 -12.04
C THR A 111 7.34 3.26 -13.03
N LEU A 112 7.39 3.66 -14.31
CA LEU A 112 8.17 2.99 -15.34
C LEU A 112 9.67 3.06 -15.07
N LEU A 113 10.16 4.24 -14.67
CA LEU A 113 11.56 4.45 -14.31
C LEU A 113 11.98 3.52 -13.15
N ILE A 114 11.23 3.53 -12.05
CA ILE A 114 11.48 2.69 -10.87
C ILE A 114 11.38 1.20 -11.23
N ALA A 115 10.42 0.83 -12.08
CA ALA A 115 10.25 -0.56 -12.49
C ALA A 115 11.49 -1.08 -13.24
N VAL A 116 12.04 -0.31 -14.17
CA VAL A 116 13.26 -0.68 -14.91
C VAL A 116 14.45 -0.80 -13.97
N VAL A 117 14.61 0.12 -13.01
CA VAL A 117 15.68 0.05 -12.00
C VAL A 117 15.53 -1.18 -11.12
N PHE A 118 14.32 -1.53 -10.67
CA PHE A 118 14.09 -2.80 -9.98
C PHE A 118 14.53 -3.99 -10.83
N GLY A 119 14.21 -3.98 -12.11
CA GLY A 119 14.68 -5.02 -13.01
C GLY A 119 16.20 -5.10 -13.09
N LEU A 120 16.89 -3.96 -13.20
CA LEU A 120 18.36 -3.90 -13.25
C LEU A 120 19.00 -4.38 -11.94
N MET A 121 18.30 -4.26 -10.81
CA MET A 121 18.69 -4.81 -9.50
C MET A 121 18.34 -6.29 -9.32
N GLY A 122 17.78 -6.96 -10.34
CA GLY A 122 17.35 -8.36 -10.28
C GLY A 122 15.96 -8.58 -9.64
N GLU A 123 15.21 -7.52 -9.38
CA GLU A 123 13.87 -7.54 -8.77
C GLU A 123 12.77 -7.30 -9.83
N SER A 124 12.91 -7.86 -11.03
CA SER A 124 12.02 -7.62 -12.18
C SER A 124 10.55 -7.97 -11.89
N ARG A 125 10.27 -8.99 -11.07
CA ARG A 125 8.88 -9.31 -10.69
C ARG A 125 8.25 -8.18 -9.87
N LEU A 126 9.03 -7.51 -9.04
CA LEU A 126 8.57 -6.37 -8.24
C LEU A 126 8.32 -5.14 -9.11
N GLY A 127 9.23 -4.83 -10.05
CA GLY A 127 9.01 -3.75 -11.02
C GLY A 127 7.77 -3.95 -11.89
N ALA A 128 7.56 -5.16 -12.40
CA ALA A 128 6.34 -5.54 -13.11
C ALA A 128 5.08 -5.33 -12.26
N GLY A 129 5.13 -5.80 -11.01
CA GLY A 129 4.06 -5.65 -10.04
C GLY A 129 3.74 -4.18 -9.75
N LEU A 130 4.75 -3.32 -9.68
CA LEU A 130 4.59 -1.88 -9.47
C LEU A 130 3.80 -1.22 -10.62
N VAL A 131 4.14 -1.56 -11.88
CA VAL A 131 3.43 -1.08 -13.07
C VAL A 131 1.96 -1.53 -13.06
N ILE A 132 1.71 -2.80 -12.75
CA ILE A 132 0.34 -3.34 -12.64
C ILE A 132 -0.42 -2.65 -11.49
N GLN A 133 0.25 -2.42 -10.35
CA GLN A 133 -0.35 -1.78 -9.19
C GLN A 133 -0.83 -0.36 -9.51
N GLN A 134 0.00 0.42 -10.21
CA GLN A 134 -0.36 1.76 -10.66
C GLN A 134 -1.51 1.70 -11.68
N ALA A 135 -1.44 0.87 -12.70
CA ALA A 135 -2.46 0.82 -13.76
C ALA A 135 -3.84 0.36 -13.24
N CYS A 136 -3.87 -0.48 -12.21
CA CYS A 136 -5.09 -1.07 -11.65
C CYS A 136 -5.53 -0.45 -10.32
N GLY A 137 -4.79 0.51 -9.78
CA GLY A 137 -5.04 1.08 -8.45
C GLY A 137 -5.06 0.03 -7.34
N LEU A 138 -4.20 -1.00 -7.40
CA LEU A 138 -4.16 -2.06 -6.39
C LEU A 138 -3.55 -1.56 -5.07
N ARG A 139 -4.02 -2.09 -3.94
CA ARG A 139 -3.33 -1.94 -2.66
C ARG A 139 -2.07 -2.82 -2.65
N PRO A 140 -1.04 -2.49 -1.86
CA PRO A 140 0.19 -3.28 -1.78
C PRO A 140 -0.10 -4.76 -1.48
N ASN A 141 -0.92 -5.03 -0.46
CA ASN A 141 -1.25 -6.41 -0.10
C ASN A 141 -2.18 -7.10 -1.11
N GLU A 142 -2.91 -6.37 -1.96
CA GLU A 142 -3.65 -6.99 -3.06
C GLU A 142 -2.68 -7.49 -4.14
N LEU A 143 -1.66 -6.69 -4.47
CA LEU A 143 -0.60 -7.08 -5.39
C LEU A 143 0.22 -8.26 -4.84
N LEU A 144 0.71 -8.14 -3.60
CA LEU A 144 1.64 -9.12 -3.01
C LEU A 144 0.99 -10.48 -2.70
N GLN A 145 -0.33 -10.55 -2.66
CA GLN A 145 -1.07 -11.80 -2.43
C GLN A 145 -1.68 -12.38 -3.71
N LEU A 146 -1.48 -11.72 -4.86
CA LEU A 146 -2.05 -12.16 -6.11
C LEU A 146 -1.38 -13.46 -6.57
N LYS A 147 -2.18 -14.48 -6.84
CA LYS A 147 -1.73 -15.76 -7.40
C LYS A 147 -1.95 -15.81 -8.90
N ARG A 148 -1.34 -16.80 -9.55
CA ARG A 148 -1.59 -17.08 -10.97
C ARG A 148 -3.07 -17.27 -11.27
N GLU A 149 -3.77 -18.08 -10.48
CA GLU A 149 -5.19 -18.40 -10.71
C GLU A 149 -6.15 -17.23 -10.46
N ASP A 150 -5.68 -16.16 -9.83
CA ASP A 150 -6.49 -14.97 -9.60
C ASP A 150 -6.58 -14.08 -10.87
N VAL A 151 -5.84 -14.42 -11.93
CA VAL A 151 -5.77 -13.64 -13.17
C VAL A 151 -6.31 -14.44 -14.35
N THR A 152 -7.21 -13.81 -15.10
CA THR A 152 -7.66 -14.29 -16.41
C THR A 152 -7.16 -13.35 -17.49
N LEU A 153 -6.33 -13.87 -18.39
CA LEU A 153 -5.79 -13.15 -19.53
C LEU A 153 -6.81 -13.08 -20.70
N PRO A 154 -6.70 -12.09 -21.60
CA PRO A 154 -7.67 -11.92 -22.69
C PRO A 154 -7.81 -13.16 -23.59
N GLU A 155 -6.71 -13.84 -23.89
CA GLU A 155 -6.66 -15.07 -24.70
C GLU A 155 -7.41 -16.25 -24.05
N GLN A 156 -7.66 -16.20 -22.74
CA GLN A 156 -8.42 -17.21 -22.01
C GLN A 156 -9.92 -16.91 -22.00
N LEU A 157 -10.33 -15.70 -22.40
CA LEU A 157 -11.74 -15.27 -22.38
C LEU A 157 -12.51 -15.65 -23.65
N GLN A 158 -11.86 -16.34 -24.59
CA GLN A 158 -12.33 -16.95 -25.85
C GLN A 158 -13.21 -16.08 -26.78
N PHE A 159 -14.16 -15.27 -26.31
CA PHE A 159 -15.05 -14.43 -27.13
C PHE A 159 -15.56 -13.13 -26.44
N SER A 160 -15.27 -12.88 -25.16
CA SER A 160 -15.94 -11.79 -24.42
C SER A 160 -15.21 -10.43 -24.46
N SER A 161 -13.88 -10.42 -24.49
CA SER A 161 -13.10 -9.18 -24.62
C SER A 161 -11.64 -9.46 -24.97
N PRO A 162 -11.17 -9.19 -26.19
CA PRO A 162 -9.81 -9.52 -26.61
C PRO A 162 -8.72 -8.65 -25.98
N THR A 163 -9.12 -7.62 -25.22
CA THR A 163 -8.21 -6.60 -24.67
C THR A 163 -8.24 -6.48 -23.16
N ILE A 164 -9.16 -7.17 -22.46
CA ILE A 164 -9.34 -7.03 -21.02
C ILE A 164 -8.76 -8.22 -20.28
N SER A 165 -7.83 -7.96 -19.38
CA SER A 165 -7.43 -8.92 -18.33
C SER A 165 -8.26 -8.68 -17.08
N ILE A 166 -8.65 -9.75 -16.40
CA ILE A 166 -9.43 -9.71 -15.15
C ILE A 166 -8.52 -10.14 -14.00
N ILE A 167 -8.42 -9.31 -12.96
CA ILE A 167 -7.71 -9.61 -11.72
C ILE A 167 -8.75 -9.77 -10.61
N SER A 168 -8.91 -11.00 -10.13
CA SER A 168 -9.86 -11.37 -9.08
C SER A 168 -9.23 -11.17 -7.71
N LEU A 169 -9.86 -10.38 -6.84
CA LEU A 169 -9.36 -10.04 -5.51
C LEU A 169 -10.22 -10.65 -4.42
N GLY A 170 -9.56 -11.32 -3.47
CA GLY A 170 -10.16 -11.85 -2.25
C GLY A 170 -11.18 -12.97 -2.46
N VAL A 171 -10.97 -13.78 -3.51
CA VAL A 171 -11.79 -14.97 -3.80
C VAL A 171 -11.61 -16.05 -2.72
N LYS A 172 -10.41 -16.17 -2.13
CA LYS A 172 -10.07 -17.22 -1.13
C LYS A 172 -9.88 -16.71 0.30
N ALA A 173 -9.59 -15.42 0.50
CA ALA A 173 -9.47 -14.78 1.81
C ALA A 173 -10.15 -13.40 1.73
N GLY A 174 -11.21 -13.20 2.51
CA GLY A 174 -12.08 -12.04 2.37
C GLY A 174 -11.32 -10.71 2.33
N THR A 175 -11.66 -9.85 1.36
CA THR A 175 -11.14 -8.47 1.30
C THR A 175 -11.61 -7.66 2.53
N LYS A 176 -11.09 -6.43 2.71
CA LYS A 176 -11.67 -5.45 3.67
C LYS A 176 -13.19 -5.21 3.46
N VAL A 177 -13.73 -5.63 2.31
CA VAL A 177 -15.13 -5.51 1.91
C VAL A 177 -15.90 -6.84 2.04
N LYS A 178 -15.23 -7.95 2.44
CA LYS A 178 -15.82 -9.30 2.64
C LYS A 178 -16.58 -9.85 1.42
N ARG A 179 -16.32 -9.30 0.23
CA ARG A 179 -16.88 -9.76 -1.05
C ARG A 179 -15.77 -9.87 -2.10
N PRO A 180 -15.88 -10.80 -3.06
CA PRO A 180 -15.01 -10.82 -4.22
C PRO A 180 -15.06 -9.46 -4.93
N GLN A 181 -13.90 -8.98 -5.38
CA GLN A 181 -13.80 -7.76 -6.17
C GLN A 181 -12.99 -8.07 -7.43
N VAL A 182 -13.21 -7.30 -8.49
CA VAL A 182 -12.41 -7.42 -9.71
C VAL A 182 -11.65 -6.14 -9.98
N SER A 183 -10.47 -6.27 -10.60
CA SER A 183 -9.76 -5.20 -11.31
C SER A 183 -9.80 -5.55 -12.78
N LEU A 184 -10.16 -4.57 -13.62
CA LEU A 184 -10.07 -4.72 -15.06
C LEU A 184 -8.82 -3.99 -15.55
N LEU A 185 -8.05 -4.65 -16.40
CA LEU A 185 -6.88 -4.07 -17.06
C LEU A 185 -7.08 -4.13 -18.57
N CYS A 186 -7.28 -2.98 -19.20
CA CYS A 186 -7.44 -2.87 -20.65
C CYS A 186 -6.08 -2.67 -21.33
N SER A 187 -5.68 -3.60 -22.20
CA SER A 187 -4.41 -3.58 -22.92
C SER A 187 -4.26 -2.39 -23.87
N LEU A 188 -5.37 -1.85 -24.40
CA LEU A 188 -5.35 -0.64 -25.23
C LEU A 188 -5.00 0.61 -24.43
N ARG A 189 -5.44 0.67 -23.17
CA ARG A 189 -5.17 1.82 -22.29
C ARG A 189 -3.83 1.69 -21.56
N HIS A 190 -3.46 0.47 -21.20
CA HIS A 190 -2.27 0.18 -20.41
C HIS A 190 -1.47 -0.99 -21.02
N PRO A 191 -0.88 -0.82 -22.21
CA PRO A 191 -0.21 -1.90 -22.93
C PRO A 191 0.97 -2.48 -22.13
N VAL A 192 1.78 -1.63 -21.50
CA VAL A 192 2.93 -2.04 -20.68
C VAL A 192 2.48 -2.85 -19.45
N ALA A 193 1.45 -2.39 -18.75
CA ALA A 193 0.93 -3.13 -17.59
C ALA A 193 0.32 -4.48 -17.99
N SER A 194 -0.39 -4.53 -19.13
CA SER A 194 -0.97 -5.78 -19.65
C SER A 194 0.12 -6.78 -20.03
N LEU A 195 1.21 -6.31 -20.65
CA LEU A 195 2.37 -7.11 -20.94
C LEU A 195 3.04 -7.63 -19.65
N CYS A 196 3.32 -6.76 -18.68
CA CYS A 196 3.86 -7.16 -17.37
C CYS A 196 2.99 -8.22 -16.70
N LEU A 197 1.66 -8.06 -16.73
CA LEU A 197 0.73 -9.02 -16.15
C LEU A 197 0.79 -10.37 -16.87
N ARG A 198 0.74 -10.36 -18.21
CA ARG A 198 0.86 -11.59 -19.02
C ARG A 198 2.18 -12.30 -18.72
N LEU A 199 3.29 -11.58 -18.67
CA LEU A 199 4.59 -12.15 -18.37
C LEU A 199 4.67 -12.72 -16.94
N LEU A 200 4.12 -12.04 -15.92
CA LEU A 200 4.01 -12.60 -14.57
C LEU A 200 3.21 -13.90 -14.59
N VAL A 201 2.03 -13.90 -15.20
CA VAL A 201 1.15 -15.08 -15.24
C VAL A 201 1.83 -16.26 -15.92
N LEU A 202 2.39 -16.06 -17.12
CA LEU A 202 3.03 -17.13 -17.89
C LEU A 202 4.27 -17.70 -17.19
N SER A 203 5.00 -16.86 -16.45
CA SER A 203 6.22 -17.22 -15.70
C SER A 203 5.98 -17.74 -14.28
N THR A 204 4.73 -17.86 -13.85
CA THR A 204 4.37 -18.32 -12.50
C THR A 204 3.79 -19.73 -12.56
N PRO A 205 4.27 -20.69 -11.77
CA PRO A 205 3.61 -21.99 -11.66
C PRO A 205 2.19 -21.88 -11.08
N PRO A 206 1.27 -22.80 -11.40
CA PRO A 206 -0.06 -22.84 -10.79
C PRO A 206 -0.01 -22.87 -9.25
N GLY A 207 -0.89 -22.13 -8.58
CA GLY A 207 -0.97 -22.07 -7.11
C GLY A 207 0.05 -21.13 -6.44
N CYS A 208 1.05 -20.66 -7.19
CA CYS A 208 2.09 -19.74 -6.69
C CYS A 208 1.65 -18.27 -6.78
N LEU A 209 2.25 -17.46 -5.89
CA LEU A 209 2.15 -16.00 -5.94
C LEU A 209 2.86 -15.44 -7.18
N LEU A 210 2.30 -14.38 -7.77
CA LEU A 210 2.95 -13.66 -8.87
C LEU A 210 4.24 -12.96 -8.40
N LEU A 211 4.33 -12.55 -7.13
CA LEU A 211 5.53 -11.96 -6.54
C LEU A 211 6.02 -12.85 -5.38
N PRO A 212 6.63 -14.02 -5.67
CA PRO A 212 7.09 -14.93 -4.63
C PRO A 212 8.21 -14.28 -3.80
N SER A 213 8.23 -14.57 -2.49
CA SER A 213 9.25 -14.09 -1.54
C SER A 213 9.31 -12.57 -1.34
N ILE A 214 8.40 -11.79 -1.94
CA ILE A 214 8.29 -10.34 -1.69
C ILE A 214 7.23 -10.09 -0.62
N VAL A 215 7.69 -9.67 0.55
CA VAL A 215 6.82 -9.17 1.63
C VAL A 215 6.79 -7.65 1.63
N LEU A 216 5.77 -7.04 2.27
CA LEU A 216 5.58 -5.60 2.29
C LEU A 216 6.82 -4.83 2.79
N LEU A 217 7.51 -5.36 3.79
CA LEU A 217 8.74 -4.76 4.31
C LEU A 217 9.87 -4.78 3.29
N LYS A 218 10.03 -5.86 2.51
CA LYS A 218 11.02 -5.95 1.42
C LYS A 218 10.68 -4.93 0.34
N PHE A 219 9.41 -4.84 -0.05
CA PHE A 219 8.95 -3.84 -1.02
C PHE A 219 9.24 -2.41 -0.54
N GLN A 220 8.90 -2.08 0.71
CA GLN A 220 9.18 -0.75 1.27
C GLN A 220 10.68 -0.40 1.27
N ARG A 221 11.54 -1.35 1.64
CA ARG A 221 13.00 -1.15 1.64
C ARG A 221 13.54 -0.94 0.23
N ALA A 222 13.18 -1.82 -0.70
CA ALA A 222 13.62 -1.73 -2.09
C ALA A 222 13.16 -0.43 -2.74
N LEU A 223 11.90 -0.01 -2.51
CA LEU A 223 11.39 1.25 -3.05
C LEU A 223 12.12 2.46 -2.47
N LYS A 224 12.38 2.46 -1.16
CA LYS A 224 13.15 3.52 -0.50
C LYS A 224 14.54 3.64 -1.13
N GLU A 225 15.25 2.52 -1.26
CA GLU A 225 16.59 2.47 -1.86
C GLU A 225 16.61 3.03 -3.30
N VAL A 226 15.66 2.61 -4.14
CA VAL A 226 15.58 3.12 -5.52
C VAL A 226 15.25 4.62 -5.56
N CYS A 227 14.37 5.10 -4.68
CA CYS A 227 14.06 6.53 -4.61
C CYS A 227 15.30 7.35 -4.21
N GLU A 228 16.09 6.86 -3.25
CA GLU A 228 17.34 7.51 -2.83
C GLU A 228 18.36 7.55 -3.97
N ARG A 229 18.59 6.43 -4.66
CA ARG A 229 19.52 6.34 -5.80
C ARG A 229 19.13 7.26 -6.96
N LEU A 230 17.84 7.31 -7.30
CA LEU A 230 17.32 8.17 -8.37
C LEU A 230 17.08 9.62 -7.94
N ARG A 231 17.28 9.95 -6.67
CA ARG A 231 16.95 11.25 -6.04
C ARG A 231 15.48 11.64 -6.28
N LEU A 232 14.59 10.66 -6.21
CA LEU A 232 13.14 10.85 -6.30
C LEU A 232 12.55 11.13 -4.90
N PRO A 233 11.33 11.69 -4.83
CA PRO A 233 10.60 11.81 -3.59
C PRO A 233 10.45 10.45 -2.88
N PRO A 234 10.26 10.45 -1.55
CA PRO A 234 10.19 9.22 -0.76
C PRO A 234 8.85 8.50 -0.98
N PHE A 235 8.72 7.82 -2.11
CA PHE A 235 7.54 7.04 -2.44
C PHE A 235 7.39 5.85 -1.48
N THR A 236 6.14 5.49 -1.25
CA THR A 236 5.77 4.34 -0.41
C THR A 236 5.05 3.30 -1.25
N PRO A 237 4.90 2.05 -0.77
CA PRO A 237 4.12 1.04 -1.49
C PRO A 237 2.69 1.47 -1.85
N HIS A 238 2.11 2.45 -1.13
CA HIS A 238 0.78 2.99 -1.42
C HIS A 238 0.77 4.10 -2.48
N SER A 239 1.92 4.68 -2.83
CA SER A 239 2.06 5.75 -3.81
C SER A 239 1.57 5.42 -5.23
N PRO A 240 1.75 4.20 -5.78
CA PRO A 240 1.18 3.82 -7.08
C PRO A 240 -0.35 3.95 -7.13
N ARG A 241 -1.03 3.60 -6.04
CA ARG A 241 -2.49 3.70 -5.95
C ARG A 241 -2.98 5.15 -5.89
N ALA A 242 -2.20 6.04 -5.27
CA ALA A 242 -2.43 7.48 -5.38
C ALA A 242 -2.26 7.94 -6.84
N GLY A 243 -1.18 7.49 -7.51
CA GLY A 243 -0.92 7.76 -8.92
C GLY A 243 -2.06 7.37 -9.84
N PHE A 244 -2.64 6.18 -9.64
CA PHE A 244 -3.85 5.73 -10.33
C PHE A 244 -4.99 6.75 -10.22
N ALA A 245 -5.32 7.16 -8.99
CA ALA A 245 -6.43 8.08 -8.74
C ALA A 245 -6.19 9.43 -9.45
N SER A 246 -4.97 9.95 -9.31
CA SER A 246 -4.58 11.23 -9.90
C SER A 246 -4.64 11.19 -11.43
N GLU A 247 -4.09 10.16 -12.07
CA GLU A 247 -4.12 10.05 -13.52
C GLU A 247 -5.51 9.77 -14.09
N CYS A 248 -6.35 8.99 -13.40
CA CYS A 248 -7.74 8.84 -13.82
C CYS A 248 -8.47 10.18 -13.80
N MET A 249 -8.24 11.02 -12.80
CA MET A 249 -8.86 12.35 -12.72
C MET A 249 -8.32 13.29 -13.80
N LEU A 250 -7.00 13.29 -14.04
CA LEU A 250 -6.39 14.06 -15.13
C LEU A 250 -6.88 13.61 -16.51
N ALA A 251 -7.23 12.32 -16.66
CA ALA A 251 -7.88 11.79 -17.85
C ALA A 251 -9.39 12.12 -17.92
N GLY A 252 -9.92 12.97 -17.04
CA GLY A 252 -11.31 13.41 -17.04
C GLY A 252 -12.32 12.38 -16.52
N MET A 253 -11.87 11.32 -15.84
CA MET A 253 -12.80 10.34 -15.26
C MET A 253 -13.58 10.95 -14.09
N TYR A 254 -14.88 10.67 -14.03
CA TYR A 254 -15.73 11.12 -12.93
C TYR A 254 -15.37 10.45 -11.61
N PHE A 255 -15.55 11.19 -10.49
CA PHE A 255 -15.23 10.73 -9.14
C PHE A 255 -15.77 9.33 -8.82
N ILE A 256 -17.03 9.04 -9.17
CA ILE A 256 -17.67 7.75 -8.91
C ILE A 256 -16.95 6.62 -9.66
N SER A 257 -16.61 6.84 -10.93
CA SER A 257 -15.89 5.87 -11.76
C SER A 257 -14.49 5.59 -11.21
N ILE A 258 -13.78 6.61 -10.73
CA ILE A 258 -12.48 6.44 -10.05
C ILE A 258 -12.64 5.64 -8.76
N ARG A 259 -13.64 6.00 -7.94
CA ARG A 259 -13.96 5.33 -6.67
C ARG A 259 -14.20 3.85 -6.88
N GLU A 260 -15.00 3.51 -7.87
CA GLU A 260 -15.36 2.13 -8.21
C GLU A 260 -14.16 1.37 -8.77
N ALA A 261 -13.45 1.95 -9.74
CA ALA A 261 -12.30 1.30 -10.38
C ALA A 261 -11.18 0.99 -9.37
N GLY A 262 -10.83 1.94 -8.49
CA GLY A 262 -9.85 1.66 -7.44
C GLY A 262 -10.45 1.00 -6.20
N ARG A 263 -11.77 0.81 -6.12
CA ARG A 263 -12.46 0.14 -4.99
C ARG A 263 -12.24 0.84 -3.65
N TRP A 264 -12.43 2.15 -3.61
CA TRP A 264 -12.47 2.91 -2.35
C TRP A 264 -13.81 2.69 -1.67
N LYS A 265 -13.77 2.35 -0.37
CA LYS A 265 -14.98 2.12 0.43
C LYS A 265 -15.63 3.43 0.90
N ALA A 266 -14.81 4.44 1.19
CA ALA A 266 -15.25 5.73 1.70
C ALA A 266 -14.78 6.85 0.77
N ASP A 267 -15.68 7.79 0.48
CA ASP A 267 -15.41 8.93 -0.39
C ASP A 267 -14.31 9.83 0.19
N SER A 268 -14.30 10.00 1.51
CA SER A 268 -13.24 10.75 2.22
C SER A 268 -11.85 10.18 1.95
N SER A 269 -11.72 8.85 1.84
CA SER A 269 -10.43 8.23 1.54
C SER A 269 -9.97 8.48 0.09
N LEU A 270 -10.90 8.66 -0.85
CA LEU A 270 -10.55 9.01 -2.23
C LEU A 270 -10.22 10.51 -2.32
N ARG A 271 -11.02 11.38 -1.69
CA ARG A 271 -10.78 12.83 -1.66
C ARG A 271 -9.38 13.18 -1.16
N VAL A 272 -8.89 12.49 -0.14
CA VAL A 272 -7.49 12.58 0.31
C VAL A 272 -6.47 12.42 -0.84
N TYR A 273 -6.69 11.46 -1.75
CA TYR A 273 -5.81 11.30 -2.91
C TYR A 273 -6.05 12.39 -3.96
N LEU A 274 -7.30 12.84 -4.13
CA LEU A 274 -7.65 13.85 -5.12
C LEU A 274 -7.21 15.26 -4.74
N ASP A 275 -7.23 15.60 -3.46
CA ASP A 275 -6.78 16.90 -2.95
C ASP A 275 -5.28 17.11 -3.19
N THR A 276 -4.52 16.02 -3.29
CA THR A 276 -3.09 16.05 -3.64
C THR A 276 -2.81 16.21 -5.14
N ILE A 277 -3.82 16.31 -6.02
CA ILE A 277 -3.65 16.18 -7.47
C ILE A 277 -2.77 17.26 -8.11
N ALA A 278 -2.96 18.53 -7.75
CA ALA A 278 -2.13 19.60 -8.31
C ALA A 278 -0.67 19.47 -7.85
N VAL A 279 -0.48 19.18 -6.56
CA VAL A 279 0.84 19.01 -5.95
C VAL A 279 1.54 17.76 -6.49
N ALA A 280 0.82 16.65 -6.66
CA ALA A 280 1.40 15.39 -7.08
C ALA A 280 1.76 15.37 -8.58
N ALA A 281 0.96 16.01 -9.44
CA ALA A 281 1.33 16.18 -10.85
C ALA A 281 2.59 17.04 -11.00
N GLN A 282 2.68 18.14 -10.26
CA GLN A 282 3.85 19.03 -10.28
C GLN A 282 5.08 18.35 -9.67
N GLN A 283 4.94 17.69 -8.53
CA GLN A 283 6.05 16.97 -7.89
C GLN A 283 6.55 15.79 -8.72
N ALA A 284 5.65 15.04 -9.37
CA ALA A 284 6.04 13.97 -10.26
C ALA A 284 6.81 14.50 -11.48
N ALA A 285 6.35 15.59 -12.09
CA ALA A 285 7.03 16.22 -13.21
C ALA A 285 8.44 16.72 -12.82
N LEU A 286 8.55 17.41 -11.68
CA LEU A 286 9.83 17.89 -11.14
C LEU A 286 10.77 16.74 -10.80
N ALA A 287 10.26 15.70 -10.13
CA ALA A 287 11.04 14.54 -9.71
C ALA A 287 11.66 13.79 -10.89
N THR A 288 10.94 13.72 -12.01
CA THR A 288 11.40 12.99 -13.20
C THR A 288 12.05 13.86 -14.27
N GLN A 289 12.18 15.17 -14.06
CA GLN A 289 12.65 16.10 -15.10
C GLN A 289 14.05 15.71 -15.62
N ASN A 290 14.96 15.33 -14.73
CA ASN A 290 16.32 14.87 -15.07
C ASN A 290 16.36 13.50 -15.77
N TRP A 291 15.21 12.83 -15.84
CA TRP A 291 15.00 11.50 -16.39
C TRP A 291 14.10 11.51 -17.63
N THR A 292 13.73 12.68 -18.16
CA THR A 292 12.72 12.80 -19.24
C THR A 292 13.08 11.98 -20.46
N GLU A 293 14.29 12.11 -21.00
CA GLU A 293 14.76 11.34 -22.17
C GLU A 293 14.74 9.83 -21.90
N VAL A 294 15.15 9.43 -20.68
CA VAL A 294 15.17 8.03 -20.26
C VAL A 294 13.75 7.46 -20.18
N ILE A 295 12.82 8.22 -19.63
CA ILE A 295 11.42 7.83 -19.51
C ILE A 295 10.75 7.72 -20.88
N LEU A 296 11.04 8.64 -21.80
CA LEU A 296 10.52 8.57 -23.16
C LEU A 296 11.02 7.30 -23.87
N ASP A 297 12.33 7.01 -23.78
CA ASP A 297 12.87 5.77 -24.36
C ASP A 297 12.26 4.52 -23.73
N ILE A 298 12.10 4.48 -22.40
CA ILE A 298 11.44 3.37 -21.69
C ILE A 298 10.00 3.21 -22.16
N LYS A 299 9.25 4.31 -22.33
CA LYS A 299 7.85 4.26 -22.74
C LYS A 299 7.71 3.67 -24.15
N ASP A 300 8.57 4.08 -25.07
CA ASP A 300 8.51 3.67 -26.47
C ASP A 300 9.14 2.28 -26.69
N ASN A 301 10.06 1.87 -25.81
CA ASN A 301 10.86 0.66 -25.95
C ASN A 301 10.86 -0.21 -24.69
N PHE A 302 9.74 -0.25 -23.95
CA PHE A 302 9.69 -0.94 -22.66
C PHE A 302 10.17 -2.39 -22.74
N LEU A 303 9.76 -3.12 -23.79
CA LEU A 303 10.17 -4.51 -24.02
C LEU A 303 11.68 -4.69 -24.20
N LEU A 304 12.38 -3.68 -24.74
CA LEU A 304 13.81 -3.72 -25.01
C LEU A 304 14.63 -3.21 -23.82
N THR A 305 14.01 -2.40 -22.96
CA THR A 305 14.66 -1.75 -21.81
C THR A 305 14.42 -2.49 -20.51
N TYR A 306 13.31 -3.22 -20.39
CA TYR A 306 12.94 -3.93 -19.18
C TYR A 306 13.64 -5.29 -19.07
N PRO A 307 14.53 -5.50 -18.08
CA PRO A 307 15.26 -6.76 -17.92
C PRO A 307 14.37 -7.81 -17.25
N TRP A 308 13.37 -8.28 -18.00
CA TRP A 308 12.39 -9.24 -17.50
C TRP A 308 13.03 -10.58 -17.11
N TRP A 309 13.99 -11.06 -17.93
CA TRP A 309 14.61 -12.37 -17.84
C TRP A 309 16.11 -12.26 -17.50
N PRO A 310 16.66 -13.18 -16.68
CA PRO A 310 18.10 -13.38 -16.59
C PRO A 310 18.66 -13.62 -17.99
N GLY A 311 19.61 -12.80 -18.42
CA GLY A 311 20.25 -12.94 -19.74
C GLY A 311 19.50 -12.30 -20.91
N CYS A 312 18.38 -11.58 -20.70
CA CYS A 312 17.91 -10.64 -21.71
C CYS A 312 19.02 -9.58 -21.86
N PRO A 313 19.66 -9.44 -23.04
CA PRO A 313 20.64 -8.39 -23.23
C PRO A 313 19.87 -7.08 -23.16
N VAL A 314 19.84 -6.45 -21.98
CA VAL A 314 19.62 -5.01 -21.90
C VAL A 314 20.62 -4.46 -22.89
N SER A 315 20.13 -3.89 -23.99
CA SER A 315 20.98 -3.39 -25.06
C SER A 315 21.99 -2.43 -24.43
N GLN A 316 23.20 -2.95 -24.16
CA GLN A 316 24.30 -2.19 -23.55
C GLN A 316 24.70 -1.04 -24.48
N SER A 317 24.30 -1.14 -25.75
CA SER A 317 24.45 -0.12 -26.77
C SER A 317 23.47 1.06 -26.67
N ARG A 318 22.49 1.06 -25.76
CA ARG A 318 21.61 2.22 -25.54
C ARG A 318 22.21 3.16 -24.49
N PRO A 319 22.62 4.39 -24.86
CA PRO A 319 23.19 5.36 -23.91
C PRO A 319 22.28 5.63 -22.70
N VAL A 320 20.97 5.58 -22.95
CA VAL A 320 19.92 5.73 -21.93
C VAL A 320 20.00 4.66 -20.83
N MET A 321 20.27 3.41 -21.21
CA MET A 321 20.38 2.31 -20.25
C MET A 321 21.69 2.37 -19.47
N GLN A 322 22.77 2.88 -20.06
CA GLN A 322 24.04 3.11 -19.37
C GLN A 322 23.85 4.04 -18.16
N LYS A 323 23.13 5.15 -18.35
CA LYS A 323 22.83 6.10 -17.25
C LYS A 323 22.10 5.44 -16.08
N LEU A 324 21.18 4.51 -16.34
CA LEU A 324 20.48 3.76 -15.29
C LEU A 324 21.37 2.70 -14.64
N GLN A 325 22.23 2.04 -15.41
CA GLN A 325 23.20 1.08 -14.88
C GLN A 325 24.19 1.76 -13.95
N ASP A 326 24.62 2.98 -14.27
CA ASP A 326 25.53 3.75 -13.42
C ASP A 326 24.88 4.09 -12.07
N VAL A 327 23.57 4.43 -12.06
CA VAL A 327 22.80 4.62 -10.82
C VAL A 327 22.66 3.34 -9.99
N VAL A 328 22.54 2.17 -10.64
CA VAL A 328 22.46 0.88 -9.95
C VAL A 328 23.82 0.47 -9.37
N ARG A 329 24.93 0.95 -9.97
CA ARG A 329 26.29 0.66 -9.51
C ARG A 329 26.75 1.58 -8.38
N SER A 330 26.24 2.82 -8.32
CA SER A 330 26.46 3.77 -7.20
C SER A 330 25.63 3.41 -5.97
#